data_AF-A0A8S3ANG3-F1
#
_entry.id   AF-A0A8S3ANG3-F1
#
_cell.length_a   1.000
_cell.length_b   1.000
_cell.length_c   1.000
_cell.angle_alpha   90.00
_cell.angle_beta   90.00
_cell.angle_gamma   90.00
#
_symmetry.space_group_name_H-M   'P 1'
#
loop_
_entity.id
_entity.type
_entity.pdbx_description
1 polymer ?
#
loop_
_entity_poly.entity_id
_entity_poly.type
_entity_poly.pdbx_seq_one_letter_code
_entity_poly.pdbx_strand_id
1 'polypeptide(L)'
;MTYLSLLISSTIVFLVCYSNAQQCEKNSTLARFDCYPEKDPSKEKCLTRNCCWRLPIDIEKQTIGFGFVDVPFCYYPTDFPTYEVTSNEPTDFGQRIRLLKSQKTYMPNDILDLTADIIYETEQRLRIRIYDSLQQRYEVPLEVPVVGKKADTTDYEVSISEKPFSILVTRKSTGAI
;
A
#
# COMPACT_ATOMS: atom_id res chain seq x y z
N MET A 1 -59.42 -1.31 -40.79
CA MET A 1 -59.30 -0.81 -39.41
C MET A 1 -58.28 -1.67 -38.70
N THR A 2 -57.29 -1.01 -38.14
CA THR A 2 -55.94 -1.43 -37.77
C THR A 2 -55.87 -2.50 -36.67
N TYR A 3 -55.08 -3.56 -36.91
CA TYR A 3 -54.61 -4.47 -35.85
C TYR A 3 -53.31 -3.92 -35.25
N LEU A 4 -53.35 -3.76 -33.93
CA LEU A 4 -52.30 -3.26 -33.06
C LEU A 4 -51.30 -4.39 -32.76
N SER A 5 -50.09 -4.34 -33.30
CA SER A 5 -49.00 -5.25 -32.92
C SER A 5 -48.12 -4.58 -31.86
N LEU A 6 -48.21 -5.06 -30.61
CA LEU A 6 -47.28 -4.70 -29.54
C LEU A 6 -45.94 -5.41 -29.78
N LEU A 7 -44.89 -4.64 -30.03
CA LEU A 7 -43.50 -5.09 -29.94
C LEU A 7 -43.06 -5.00 -28.47
N ILE A 8 -43.04 -6.13 -27.78
CA ILE A 8 -42.42 -6.24 -26.45
C ILE A 8 -40.91 -6.35 -26.66
N SER A 9 -40.22 -5.22 -26.53
CA SER A 9 -38.76 -5.18 -26.46
C SER A 9 -38.32 -5.69 -25.09
N SER A 10 -37.88 -6.95 -25.04
CA SER A 10 -37.23 -7.53 -23.85
C SER A 10 -35.75 -7.17 -23.89
N THR A 11 -35.39 -6.03 -23.30
CA THR A 11 -34.00 -5.71 -23.00
C THR A 11 -33.57 -6.51 -21.77
N ILE A 12 -32.89 -7.63 -22.01
CA ILE A 12 -32.19 -8.41 -20.98
C ILE A 12 -31.03 -7.54 -20.47
N VAL A 13 -31.21 -6.95 -19.29
CA VAL A 13 -30.13 -6.31 -18.54
C VAL A 13 -29.25 -7.43 -18.00
N PHE A 14 -28.15 -7.72 -18.70
CA PHE A 14 -27.07 -8.55 -18.14
C PHE A 14 -26.42 -7.76 -17.00
N LEU A 15 -26.85 -8.05 -15.77
CA LEU A 15 -26.09 -7.71 -14.58
C LEU A 15 -24.80 -8.55 -14.61
N VAL A 16 -23.74 -8.01 -15.19
CA VAL A 16 -22.40 -8.59 -15.07
C VAL A 16 -21.96 -8.36 -13.64
N CYS A 17 -22.20 -9.35 -12.78
CA CYS A 17 -21.51 -9.43 -11.49
C CYS A 17 -20.03 -9.65 -11.80
N TYR A 18 -19.24 -8.57 -11.79
CA TYR A 18 -17.78 -8.67 -11.73
C TYR A 18 -17.42 -9.30 -10.39
N SER A 19 -17.28 -10.62 -10.34
CA SER A 19 -16.52 -11.26 -9.27
C SER A 19 -15.07 -10.91 -9.52
N ASN A 20 -14.55 -9.90 -8.81
CA ASN A 20 -13.13 -9.60 -8.82
C ASN A 20 -12.43 -10.81 -8.18
N ALA A 21 -11.91 -11.70 -9.02
CA ALA A 21 -11.16 -12.86 -8.54
C ALA A 21 -9.84 -12.33 -7.99
N GLN A 22 -9.77 -12.24 -6.67
CA GLN A 22 -8.60 -11.78 -5.94
C GLN A 22 -7.32 -12.43 -6.47
N GLN A 23 -6.31 -11.62 -6.82
CA GLN A 23 -5.11 -12.07 -7.51
C GLN A 23 -4.12 -12.72 -6.54
N CYS A 24 -4.47 -13.92 -6.07
CA CYS A 24 -3.64 -14.72 -5.18
C CYS A 24 -2.56 -15.45 -5.99
N GLU A 25 -1.43 -14.78 -6.22
CA GLU A 25 -0.29 -15.35 -6.93
C GLU A 25 0.15 -16.70 -6.32
N LYS A 26 0.57 -17.63 -7.20
CA LYS A 26 0.82 -19.01 -6.81
C LYS A 26 2.19 -19.27 -6.18
N ASN A 27 3.20 -18.43 -6.42
CA ASN A 27 4.58 -18.95 -6.46
C ASN A 27 5.64 -18.28 -5.57
N SER A 28 5.31 -17.33 -4.68
CA SER A 28 6.31 -16.88 -3.70
C SER A 28 5.77 -16.94 -2.27
N THR A 29 6.28 -17.88 -1.48
CA THR A 29 6.11 -17.91 -0.02
C THR A 29 6.99 -16.87 0.67
N LEU A 30 8.11 -16.47 0.04
CA LEU A 30 9.11 -15.54 0.56
C LEU A 30 8.65 -14.07 0.60
N ALA A 31 7.66 -13.70 -0.20
CA ALA A 31 7.19 -12.32 -0.32
C ALA A 31 5.78 -12.08 0.27
N ARG A 32 5.30 -13.01 1.11
CA ARG A 32 3.97 -12.86 1.73
C ARG A 32 4.01 -11.91 2.91
N PHE A 33 3.20 -10.87 2.86
CA PHE A 33 2.92 -9.99 3.99
C PHE A 33 1.64 -10.42 4.68
N ASP A 34 1.69 -10.55 6.00
CA ASP A 34 0.56 -11.01 6.82
C ASP A 34 -0.61 -10.02 6.79
N CYS A 35 -1.79 -10.52 6.38
CA CYS A 35 -3.05 -9.76 6.37
C CYS A 35 -3.95 -10.08 7.59
N TYR A 36 -3.51 -10.98 8.46
CA TYR A 36 -4.18 -11.27 9.73
C TYR A 36 -3.16 -11.39 10.87
N PRO A 37 -2.55 -10.25 11.27
CA PRO A 37 -1.55 -10.23 12.35
C PRO A 37 -2.15 -10.44 13.74
N GLU A 38 -3.47 -10.42 13.88
CA GLU A 38 -4.15 -10.75 15.14
C GLU A 38 -4.19 -12.26 15.40
N LYS A 39 -4.68 -12.64 16.59
CA LYS A 39 -4.75 -14.05 16.99
C LYS A 39 -5.84 -14.82 16.24
N ASP A 40 -5.61 -16.11 16.05
CA ASP A 40 -6.56 -17.09 15.53
C ASP A 40 -7.07 -16.77 14.10
N PRO A 41 -6.16 -16.77 13.10
CA PRO A 41 -6.54 -16.61 11.70
C PRO A 41 -7.36 -17.83 11.24
N SER A 42 -8.41 -17.58 10.48
CA SER A 42 -9.18 -18.62 9.78
C SER A 42 -9.34 -18.23 8.31
N LYS A 43 -9.60 -19.21 7.46
CA LYS A 43 -9.84 -18.97 6.04
C LYS A 43 -10.97 -17.97 5.83
N GLU A 44 -12.06 -18.12 6.57
CA GLU A 44 -13.26 -17.29 6.48
C GLU A 44 -12.96 -15.84 6.88
N LYS A 45 -12.29 -15.62 8.01
CA LYS A 45 -11.85 -14.29 8.45
C LYS A 45 -10.90 -13.65 7.44
N CYS A 46 -9.98 -14.42 6.88
CA CYS A 46 -9.01 -13.93 5.89
C CYS A 46 -9.70 -13.45 4.60
N LEU A 47 -10.59 -14.28 4.05
CA LEU A 47 -11.32 -13.94 2.82
C LEU A 47 -12.28 -12.76 3.04
N THR A 48 -12.82 -12.58 4.25
CA THR A 48 -13.64 -11.41 4.60
C THR A 48 -12.84 -10.11 4.54
N ARG A 49 -11.51 -10.16 4.71
CA ARG A 49 -10.60 -9.01 4.54
C ARG A 49 -10.21 -8.77 3.09
N ASN A 50 -10.76 -9.54 2.14
CA ASN A 50 -10.28 -9.61 0.76
C ASN A 50 -8.77 -9.95 0.72
N CYS A 51 -8.36 -10.92 1.52
CA CYS A 51 -7.00 -11.43 1.59
C CYS A 51 -6.90 -12.90 1.15
N CYS A 52 -5.70 -13.31 0.75
CA CYS A 52 -5.44 -14.62 0.20
C CYS A 52 -5.21 -15.63 1.32
N TRP A 53 -5.88 -16.78 1.24
CA TRP A 53 -5.65 -17.90 2.16
C TRP A 53 -4.93 -19.06 1.48
N ARG A 54 -3.72 -19.40 1.93
CA ARG A 54 -2.99 -20.54 1.39
C ARG A 54 -1.98 -21.11 2.37
N LEU A 55 -2.00 -22.43 2.52
CA LEU A 55 -0.96 -23.16 3.25
C LEU A 55 0.41 -22.92 2.56
N PRO A 56 1.51 -22.77 3.33
CA PRO A 56 2.86 -22.75 2.79
C PRO A 56 3.12 -24.08 2.09
N ILE A 57 3.56 -24.02 0.84
CA ILE A 57 4.03 -25.19 0.10
C ILE A 57 5.53 -25.26 0.45
N ASP A 58 5.96 -26.37 1.05
CA ASP A 58 7.33 -26.65 1.49
C ASP A 58 7.75 -25.96 2.81
N ILE A 59 7.27 -26.51 3.93
CA ILE A 59 7.84 -26.25 5.27
C ILE A 59 9.11 -27.09 5.44
N GLU A 60 10.09 -26.96 4.54
CA GLU A 60 11.47 -27.09 5.02
C GLU A 60 11.71 -25.81 5.79
N LYS A 61 11.69 -25.92 7.12
CA LYS A 61 12.03 -24.87 8.09
C LYS A 61 13.12 -23.97 7.48
N GLN A 62 12.73 -22.85 6.88
CA GLN A 62 13.68 -21.91 6.34
C GLN A 62 14.32 -21.23 7.55
N THR A 63 15.40 -21.85 8.03
CA THR A 63 16.36 -21.27 8.96
C THR A 63 17.10 -20.17 8.22
N ILE A 64 16.42 -19.07 7.97
CA ILE A 64 17.09 -17.78 7.83
C ILE A 64 17.50 -17.41 9.26
N GLY A 65 18.74 -16.97 9.48
CA GLY A 65 19.42 -16.89 10.79
C GLY A 65 18.82 -16.01 11.90
N PHE A 66 17.50 -15.74 11.86
CA PHE A 66 16.71 -14.97 12.81
C PHE A 66 15.38 -15.69 13.13
N GLY A 67 15.43 -16.84 13.80
CA GLY A 67 14.22 -17.52 14.28
C GLY A 67 13.32 -18.10 13.17
N PHE A 68 12.34 -18.90 13.56
CA PHE A 68 11.34 -19.41 12.61
C PHE A 68 10.46 -18.24 12.14
N VAL A 69 10.60 -17.81 10.89
CA VAL A 69 9.64 -16.88 10.28
C VAL A 69 8.43 -17.71 9.86
N ASP A 70 7.32 -17.55 10.57
CA ASP A 70 6.06 -18.21 10.21
C ASP A 70 5.52 -17.57 8.93
N VAL A 71 5.40 -18.37 7.86
CA VAL A 71 4.89 -17.89 6.56
C VAL A 71 3.37 -17.76 6.68
N PRO A 72 2.79 -16.55 6.54
CA PRO A 72 1.38 -16.34 6.87
C PRO A 72 0.46 -17.13 5.93
N PHE A 73 -0.52 -17.79 6.53
CA PHE A 73 -1.60 -18.44 5.80
C PHE A 73 -2.51 -17.41 5.14
N CYS A 74 -2.77 -16.30 5.84
CA CYS A 74 -3.53 -15.16 5.35
C CYS A 74 -2.60 -14.02 4.93
N TYR A 75 -2.55 -13.69 3.65
CA TYR A 75 -1.61 -12.69 3.13
C TYR A 75 -2.29 -11.70 2.18
N TYR A 76 -1.71 -10.51 2.05
CA TYR A 76 -2.19 -9.52 1.10
C TYR A 76 -2.01 -10.02 -0.34
N PRO A 77 -3.05 -9.90 -1.20
CA PRO A 77 -2.88 -10.09 -2.63
C PRO A 77 -2.04 -8.95 -3.23
N THR A 78 -1.53 -9.15 -4.45
CA THR A 78 -0.73 -8.13 -5.14
C THR A 78 -1.53 -6.89 -5.53
N ASP A 79 -2.85 -7.05 -5.71
CA ASP A 79 -3.80 -5.98 -6.02
C ASP A 79 -4.51 -5.43 -4.78
N PHE A 80 -3.98 -5.67 -3.57
CA PHE A 80 -4.61 -5.16 -2.35
C PHE A 80 -4.69 -3.62 -2.37
N PRO A 81 -5.83 -3.03 -1.97
CA PRO A 81 -5.99 -1.59 -2.01
C PRO A 81 -4.98 -0.85 -1.14
N THR A 82 -4.23 0.04 -1.76
CA THR A 82 -3.19 0.84 -1.13
C THR A 82 -3.30 2.29 -1.59
N TYR A 83 -2.38 3.13 -1.13
CA TYR A 83 -2.30 4.53 -1.54
C TYR A 83 -1.70 4.66 -2.93
N GLU A 84 -2.14 5.71 -3.62
CA GLU A 84 -1.64 6.13 -4.92
C GLU A 84 -1.20 7.59 -4.83
N VAL A 85 -0.13 7.94 -5.55
CA VAL A 85 0.34 9.32 -5.66
C VAL A 85 -0.61 10.10 -6.57
N THR A 86 -1.11 11.21 -6.08
CA THR A 86 -1.99 12.11 -6.85
C THR A 86 -1.35 13.45 -7.18
N SER A 87 -0.39 13.89 -6.37
CA SER A 87 0.52 14.98 -6.70
C SER A 87 1.88 14.73 -6.05
N ASN A 88 2.92 15.26 -6.68
CA ASN A 88 4.28 15.32 -6.14
C ASN A 88 4.86 16.69 -6.49
N GLU A 89 4.92 17.56 -5.49
CA GLU A 89 5.31 18.96 -5.64
C GLU A 89 6.69 19.19 -5.01
N PRO A 90 7.62 19.87 -5.70
CA PRO A 90 8.89 20.27 -5.10
C PRO A 90 8.66 21.30 -4.00
N THR A 91 9.47 21.24 -2.95
CA THR A 91 9.50 22.22 -1.86
C THR A 91 10.94 22.65 -1.56
N ASP A 92 11.12 23.72 -0.79
CA ASP A 92 12.46 24.16 -0.39
C ASP A 92 13.22 23.08 0.39
N PHE A 93 12.50 22.25 1.16
CA PHE A 93 13.08 21.15 1.95
C PHE A 93 13.15 19.81 1.21
N GLY A 94 12.52 19.67 0.04
CA GLY A 94 12.47 18.43 -0.72
C GLY A 94 11.24 18.28 -1.61
N GLN A 95 10.33 17.39 -1.22
CA GLN A 95 9.12 17.07 -1.96
C GLN A 95 7.93 16.92 -1.01
N ARG A 96 6.74 17.29 -1.49
CA ARG A 96 5.46 17.05 -0.84
C ARG A 96 4.57 16.25 -1.76
N ILE A 97 4.10 15.11 -1.27
CA ILE A 97 3.35 14.12 -2.04
C ILE A 97 1.96 13.98 -1.45
N ARG A 98 0.92 14.06 -2.28
CA ARG A 98 -0.45 13.75 -1.86
C ARG A 98 -0.79 12.30 -2.19
N LEU A 99 -1.23 11.56 -1.19
CA LEU A 99 -1.52 10.14 -1.25
C LEU A 99 -3.02 9.89 -1.07
N LEU A 100 -3.66 9.28 -2.06
CA LEU A 100 -5.08 8.88 -1.96
C LEU A 100 -5.23 7.36 -1.94
N LYS A 101 -6.03 6.86 -1.02
CA LYS A 101 -6.51 5.48 -1.02
C LYS A 101 -7.96 5.45 -1.53
N SER A 102 -8.20 4.74 -2.62
CA SER A 102 -9.48 4.73 -3.33
C SER A 102 -10.62 4.02 -2.58
N GLN A 103 -10.30 3.08 -1.69
CA GLN A 103 -11.27 2.29 -0.96
C GLN A 103 -10.81 1.99 0.46
N LYS A 104 -11.78 1.92 1.38
CA LYS A 104 -11.53 1.46 2.75
C LYS A 104 -11.19 -0.03 2.74
N THR A 105 -10.31 -0.40 3.66
CA THR A 105 -9.88 -1.77 3.92
C THR A 105 -10.57 -2.28 5.19
N TYR A 106 -10.16 -3.45 5.68
CA TYR A 106 -10.60 -3.94 6.98
C TYR A 106 -10.01 -3.14 8.16
N MET A 107 -9.04 -2.25 7.90
CA MET A 107 -8.43 -1.43 8.95
C MET A 107 -9.45 -0.42 9.50
N PRO A 108 -9.59 -0.32 10.82
CA PRO A 108 -10.48 0.66 11.42
C PRO A 108 -9.96 2.08 11.16
N ASN A 109 -10.87 2.99 10.79
CA ASN A 109 -10.57 4.41 10.61
C ASN A 109 -9.48 4.71 9.57
N ASP A 110 -9.51 4.02 8.42
CA ASP A 110 -8.69 4.38 7.26
C ASP A 110 -8.78 5.88 6.94
N ILE A 111 -7.63 6.56 6.90
CA ILE A 111 -7.50 7.96 6.46
C ILE A 111 -7.21 7.93 4.97
N LEU A 112 -8.18 8.34 4.16
CA LEU A 112 -8.11 8.14 2.70
C LEU A 112 -7.22 9.16 1.98
N ASP A 113 -6.96 10.31 2.60
CA ASP A 113 -6.15 11.39 2.04
C ASP A 113 -5.02 11.70 3.03
N LEU A 114 -3.79 11.41 2.62
CA LEU A 114 -2.58 11.63 3.41
C LEU A 114 -1.62 12.53 2.64
N THR A 115 -0.77 13.23 3.39
CA THR A 115 0.37 13.95 2.85
C THR A 115 1.66 13.27 3.28
N ALA A 116 2.58 13.08 2.35
CA ALA A 116 3.93 12.62 2.62
C ALA A 116 4.96 13.71 2.28
N ASP A 117 5.73 14.16 3.26
CA ASP A 117 6.86 15.07 3.07
C ASP A 117 8.17 14.27 3.04
N ILE A 118 8.94 14.42 1.96
CA ILE A 118 10.30 13.91 1.81
C ILE A 118 11.25 15.08 2.08
N ILE A 119 12.01 14.99 3.16
CA ILE A 119 12.81 16.09 3.72
C ILE A 119 14.28 15.70 3.66
N TYR A 120 15.04 16.39 2.82
CA TYR A 120 16.48 16.16 2.65
C TYR A 120 17.26 16.97 3.69
N GLU A 121 17.33 16.45 4.91
CA GLU A 121 17.88 17.22 6.04
C GLU A 121 19.37 17.47 5.91
N THR A 122 20.14 16.44 5.57
CA THR A 122 21.60 16.52 5.37
C THR A 122 22.03 15.55 4.29
N GLU A 123 23.32 15.59 3.94
CA GLU A 123 23.94 14.66 2.99
C GLU A 123 23.68 13.18 3.34
N GLN A 124 23.60 12.86 4.63
CA GLN A 124 23.48 11.48 5.14
C GLN A 124 22.17 11.23 5.91
N ARG A 125 21.26 12.20 5.94
CA ARG A 125 20.01 12.10 6.71
C ARG A 125 18.82 12.52 5.88
N LEU A 126 17.98 11.54 5.58
CA LEU A 126 16.67 11.68 4.98
C LEU A 126 15.62 11.57 6.09
N ARG A 127 14.59 12.42 6.03
CA ARG A 127 13.41 12.28 6.86
C ARG A 127 12.16 12.18 6.00
N ILE A 128 11.30 11.22 6.33
CA ILE A 128 10.02 11.00 5.67
C ILE A 128 8.95 11.19 6.73
N ARG A 129 7.93 11.99 6.43
CA ARG A 129 6.74 12.15 7.29
C ARG A 129 5.52 11.80 6.46
N ILE A 130 4.68 10.89 6.95
CA ILE A 130 3.35 10.63 6.38
C ILE A 130 2.34 11.02 7.44
N TYR A 131 1.44 11.94 7.12
CA TYR A 131 0.54 12.54 8.09
C TYR A 131 -0.80 12.93 7.46
N ASP A 132 -1.79 13.10 8.33
CA ASP A 132 -3.09 13.66 7.97
C ASP A 132 -2.99 15.19 8.01
N SER A 133 -3.19 15.84 6.87
CA SER A 133 -3.09 17.30 6.74
C SER A 133 -4.36 18.04 7.16
N LEU A 134 -5.48 17.32 7.32
CA LEU A 134 -6.77 17.89 7.74
C LEU A 134 -6.97 17.80 9.25
N GLN A 135 -6.45 16.74 9.87
CA GLN A 135 -6.56 16.53 11.31
C GLN A 135 -5.20 16.19 11.92
N GLN A 136 -4.72 17.09 12.78
CA GLN A 136 -3.48 16.86 13.53
C GLN A 136 -3.61 15.61 14.41
N ARG A 137 -2.62 14.73 14.29
CA ARG A 137 -2.48 13.52 15.12
C ARG A 137 -1.38 13.72 16.15
N TYR A 138 -1.32 12.82 17.12
CA TYR A 138 -0.26 12.82 18.10
C TYR A 138 1.12 12.71 17.42
N GLU A 139 2.00 13.66 17.72
CA GLU A 139 3.42 13.59 17.39
C GLU A 139 4.20 13.50 18.71
N VAL A 140 5.23 12.64 18.72
CA VAL A 140 6.11 12.52 19.89
C VAL A 140 6.79 13.88 20.13
N PRO A 141 6.73 14.45 21.35
CA PRO A 141 7.34 15.74 21.64
C PRO A 141 8.86 15.57 21.75
N LEU A 142 9.53 15.60 20.59
CA LEU A 142 10.97 15.53 20.47
C LEU A 142 11.46 16.75 19.70
N GLU A 143 12.57 17.33 20.15
CA GLU A 143 13.27 18.35 19.37
C GLU A 143 13.86 17.72 18.12
N VAL A 144 13.33 18.14 16.96
CA VAL A 144 13.77 17.69 15.65
C VAL A 144 14.27 18.90 14.86
N PRO A 145 15.32 18.76 14.03
CA PRO A 145 15.80 19.84 13.19
C PRO A 145 14.68 20.40 12.30
N VAL A 146 14.55 21.73 12.29
CA VAL A 146 13.66 22.42 11.35
C VAL A 146 14.45 22.69 10.08
N VAL A 147 14.05 22.02 8.99
CA VAL A 147 14.75 22.10 7.71
C VAL A 147 14.00 23.08 6.81
N GLY A 148 14.57 24.27 6.62
CA GLY A 148 14.04 25.29 5.70
C GLY A 148 14.56 25.18 4.28
N LYS A 149 15.69 24.49 4.06
CA LYS A 149 16.30 24.26 2.75
C LYS A 149 16.88 22.84 2.71
N LYS A 150 16.68 22.13 1.61
CA LYS A 150 17.24 20.81 1.34
C LYS A 150 18.77 20.85 1.30
N ALA A 151 19.41 19.74 1.65
CA ALA A 151 20.84 19.54 1.46
C ALA A 151 21.26 19.75 -0.01
N ASP A 152 22.39 20.41 -0.24
CA ASP A 152 22.91 20.68 -1.58
C ASP A 152 23.42 19.39 -2.27
N THR A 153 23.97 18.45 -1.49
CA THR A 153 24.39 17.11 -1.92
C THR A 153 23.84 16.04 -0.97
N THR A 154 23.75 14.80 -1.46
CA THR A 154 23.28 13.64 -0.70
C THR A 154 24.02 12.37 -1.11
N ASP A 155 24.23 11.46 -0.16
CA ASP A 155 24.76 10.11 -0.38
C ASP A 155 23.68 9.11 -0.85
N TYR A 156 22.43 9.56 -0.87
CA TYR A 156 21.24 8.79 -1.23
C TYR A 156 20.41 9.48 -2.31
N GLU A 157 19.70 8.68 -3.09
CA GLU A 157 18.69 9.11 -4.06
C GLU A 157 17.33 8.57 -3.61
N VAL A 158 16.26 9.35 -3.84
CA VAL A 158 14.90 8.94 -3.49
C VAL A 158 14.08 8.88 -4.78
N SER A 159 13.45 7.73 -5.03
CA SER A 159 12.47 7.58 -6.11
C SER A 159 11.11 7.15 -5.55
N ILE A 160 10.05 7.57 -6.23
CA ILE A 160 8.67 7.35 -5.81
C ILE A 160 8.00 6.49 -6.87
N SER A 161 7.42 5.36 -6.47
CA SER A 161 6.46 4.63 -7.30
C SER A 161 5.06 5.18 -7.03
N GLU A 162 4.28 5.43 -8.08
CA GLU A 162 3.00 6.12 -7.96
C GLU A 162 1.84 5.18 -7.57
N LYS A 163 1.82 3.97 -8.14
CA LYS A 163 0.73 3.00 -7.98
C LYS A 163 1.25 1.56 -8.11
N PRO A 164 1.38 0.82 -7.00
CA PRO A 164 1.14 1.26 -5.62
C PRO A 164 2.18 2.29 -5.15
N PHE A 165 1.79 3.19 -4.25
CA PHE A 165 2.73 4.11 -3.63
C PHE A 165 3.85 3.36 -2.92
N SER A 166 5.11 3.69 -3.26
CA SER A 166 6.28 3.27 -2.49
C SER A 166 7.39 4.30 -2.59
N ILE A 167 8.25 4.32 -1.57
CA ILE A 167 9.46 5.15 -1.52
C ILE A 167 10.66 4.21 -1.60
N LEU A 168 11.52 4.42 -2.58
CA LEU A 168 12.76 3.68 -2.75
C LEU A 168 13.91 4.63 -2.43
N VAL A 169 14.82 4.22 -1.54
CA VAL A 169 15.97 5.02 -1.12
C VAL A 169 17.24 4.29 -1.55
N THR A 170 17.90 4.79 -2.57
CA THR A 170 19.07 4.14 -3.16
C THR A 170 20.34 4.81 -2.65
N ARG A 171 21.29 4.03 -2.12
CA ARG A 171 22.64 4.52 -1.83
C ARG A 171 23.38 4.81 -3.14
N LYS A 172 23.78 6.07 -3.38
CA LYS A 172 24.40 6.48 -4.64
C LYS A 172 25.73 5.76 -4.93
N SER A 173 26.53 5.52 -3.90
CA SER A 173 27.88 4.93 -4.07
C SER A 173 27.87 3.47 -4.49
N THR A 174 26.82 2.71 -4.16
CA THR A 174 26.76 1.26 -4.43
C THR A 174 25.55 0.84 -5.27
N GLY A 175 24.55 1.70 -5.43
CA GLY A 175 23.27 1.36 -6.06
C GLY A 175 22.39 0.42 -5.22
N ALA A 176 22.70 0.20 -3.94
CA ALA A 176 21.88 -0.62 -3.06
C ALA A 176 20.58 0.11 -2.70
N ILE A 177 19.46 -0.60 -2.78
CA ILE A 177 18.10 -0.14 -2.44
C ILE A 177 17.74 -0.64 -1.04
#